data_AF-A0A953JAL2-F1
#
_entry.id   AF-A0A953JAL2-F1
#
_cell.length_a   1.000
_cell.length_b   1.000
_cell.length_c   1.000
_cell.angle_alpha   90.00
_cell.angle_beta   90.00
_cell.angle_gamma   90.00
#
_symmetry.space_group_name_H-M   'P 1'
#
loop_
_entity.id
_entity.type
_entity.pdbx_description
1 polymer ?
#
loop_
_entity_poly.entity_id
_entity_poly.type
_entity_poly.pdbx_seq_one_letter_code
_entity_poly.pdbx_strand_id
1 'polypeptide(L)'
;MFFHPTTGSAEAIAPLTAERVITQWELVPTLTAAFAVAAVAYLTGVFVVRRRHPSRPWPWWRTLAFFAGLATLAFATESGLAAYDDLLFWVHMWQHLLLLMVVPPLLLLGQPMTLLVHASRNPVHRWLLRVMRSPVVSVLTFPLVGFAAYTVTVVVTHLTDFMNVVLTDPFVHDLEHVWYLAAGYLYFLPLIGREPIRWRLTFPTQLFFLFLAMPVDTFTGVVLLQTNYEPFPAYIGRRTWGPTPLDDLHAGGAIMWIAGDAIMLVVMVALCVVVISGRRGIEVGRWLESLRAERFAALAGGGSGESMSTASRARRVTADDDEQLAAYNAYLARLHERSEEER
;
A
#
# COMPACT_ATOMS: atom_id res chain seq x y z
N MET A 1 13.39 -23.79 13.12
CA MET A 1 14.14 -24.84 12.38
C MET A 1 13.40 -25.02 11.07
N PHE A 2 13.65 -24.11 10.12
CA PHE A 2 12.94 -24.01 8.86
C PHE A 2 13.76 -24.81 7.82
N PHE A 3 13.22 -25.95 7.41
CA PHE A 3 13.90 -26.89 6.54
C PHE A 3 13.53 -26.62 5.08
N HIS A 4 14.50 -26.18 4.27
CA HIS A 4 14.53 -26.54 2.86
C HIS A 4 14.91 -28.02 2.75
N PRO A 5 14.24 -28.84 1.91
CA PRO A 5 14.79 -30.11 1.52
C PRO A 5 16.00 -29.84 0.62
N THR A 6 17.19 -30.21 1.10
CA THR A 6 18.38 -30.39 0.28
C THR A 6 18.18 -31.61 -0.63
N THR A 7 17.43 -31.45 -1.72
CA THR A 7 17.35 -32.49 -2.76
C THR A 7 17.38 -31.86 -4.13
N GLY A 8 18.57 -31.86 -4.71
CA GLY A 8 18.83 -31.48 -6.08
C GLY A 8 20.31 -31.17 -6.20
N SER A 9 21.06 -32.10 -6.76
CA SER A 9 22.41 -31.87 -7.30
C SER A 9 22.52 -30.49 -7.96
N ALA A 10 23.73 -29.94 -8.05
CA ALA A 10 24.09 -28.83 -8.93
C ALA A 10 23.84 -29.19 -10.41
N GLU A 11 22.58 -29.47 -10.75
CA GLU A 11 22.04 -29.53 -12.07
C GLU A 11 21.99 -28.07 -12.48
N ALA A 12 22.91 -27.69 -13.37
CA ALA A 12 23.04 -26.34 -13.86
C ALA A 12 21.65 -25.83 -14.26
N ILE A 13 21.06 -24.97 -13.42
CA ILE A 13 19.73 -24.42 -13.65
C ILE A 13 19.78 -23.85 -15.06
N ALA A 14 18.95 -24.39 -15.95
CA ALA A 14 19.07 -24.06 -17.36
C ALA A 14 18.71 -22.57 -17.59
N PRO A 15 19.15 -21.98 -18.71
CA PRO A 15 19.04 -20.54 -18.94
C PRO A 15 17.63 -20.01 -18.70
N LEU A 16 17.56 -18.80 -18.13
CA LEU A 16 16.30 -18.10 -17.91
C LEU A 16 15.59 -17.89 -19.26
N THR A 17 14.33 -18.31 -19.32
CA THR A 17 13.42 -17.98 -20.42
C THR A 17 12.15 -17.37 -19.86
N ALA A 18 11.47 -16.52 -20.65
CA ALA A 18 10.21 -15.92 -20.23
C ALA A 18 9.14 -16.96 -19.85
N GLU A 19 9.17 -18.12 -20.52
CA GLU A 19 8.33 -19.26 -20.17
C GLU A 19 8.63 -19.77 -18.76
N ARG A 20 9.92 -19.99 -18.42
CA ARG A 20 10.33 -20.52 -17.12
C ARG A 20 10.04 -19.59 -15.96
N VAL A 21 10.13 -18.28 -16.16
CA VAL A 21 9.71 -17.29 -15.15
C VAL A 21 8.26 -17.54 -14.72
N ILE A 22 7.40 -17.97 -15.66
CA ILE A 22 5.97 -18.18 -15.44
C ILE A 22 5.65 -19.64 -15.05
N THR A 23 6.39 -20.62 -15.55
CA THR A 23 6.08 -22.05 -15.41
C THR A 23 6.85 -22.75 -14.30
N GLN A 24 8.01 -22.23 -13.89
CA GLN A 24 8.76 -22.78 -12.76
C GLN A 24 8.15 -22.24 -11.46
N TRP A 25 7.74 -23.16 -10.59
CA TRP A 25 7.19 -22.83 -9.28
C TRP A 25 7.83 -23.72 -8.22
N GLU A 26 8.38 -23.10 -7.20
CA GLU A 26 8.97 -23.75 -6.03
C GLU A 26 8.11 -23.42 -4.82
N LEU A 27 7.06 -24.21 -4.65
CA LEU A 27 6.09 -24.00 -3.58
C LEU A 27 6.73 -24.37 -2.24
N VAL A 28 7.09 -23.36 -1.46
CA VAL A 28 7.59 -23.54 -0.10
C VAL A 28 6.40 -23.80 0.81
N PRO A 29 6.21 -25.02 1.36
CA PRO A 29 4.95 -25.40 2.00
C PRO A 29 4.53 -24.48 3.15
N THR A 30 5.50 -23.95 3.90
CA THR A 30 5.25 -23.00 5.00
C THR A 30 4.73 -21.65 4.50
N LEU A 31 5.28 -21.14 3.40
CA LEU A 31 4.91 -19.86 2.82
C LEU A 31 3.56 -19.96 2.10
N THR A 32 3.39 -21.00 1.28
CA THR A 32 2.11 -21.33 0.64
C THR A 32 1.00 -21.51 1.69
N ALA A 33 1.28 -22.18 2.81
CA ALA A 33 0.33 -22.31 3.92
C ALA A 33 0.01 -20.96 4.56
N ALA A 34 1.00 -20.08 4.75
CA ALA A 34 0.77 -18.73 5.27
C ALA A 34 -0.13 -17.90 4.34
N PHE A 35 0.07 -18.00 3.01
CA PHE A 35 -0.80 -17.36 2.03
C PHE A 35 -2.22 -17.91 2.07
N ALA A 36 -2.38 -19.23 2.14
CA ALA A 36 -3.68 -19.87 2.27
C ALA A 36 -4.41 -19.42 3.55
N VAL A 37 -3.71 -19.37 4.69
CA VAL A 37 -4.26 -18.87 5.96
C VAL A 37 -4.68 -17.41 5.84
N ALA A 38 -3.85 -16.56 5.24
CA ALA A 38 -4.17 -15.14 5.02
C ALA A 38 -5.42 -14.98 4.12
N ALA A 39 -5.50 -15.74 3.02
CA ALA A 39 -6.64 -15.75 2.11
C ALA A 39 -7.95 -16.18 2.81
N VAL A 40 -7.91 -17.30 3.54
CA VAL A 40 -9.07 -17.82 4.28
C VAL A 40 -9.50 -16.85 5.38
N ALA A 41 -8.55 -16.28 6.12
CA ALA A 41 -8.83 -15.29 7.15
C ALA A 41 -9.50 -14.04 6.56
N TYR A 42 -8.99 -13.54 5.42
CA TYR A 42 -9.57 -12.38 4.73
C TYR A 42 -11.00 -12.66 4.25
N LEU A 43 -11.23 -13.78 3.55
CA LEU A 43 -12.57 -14.15 3.08
C LEU A 43 -13.56 -14.38 4.23
N THR A 44 -13.09 -14.97 5.33
CA THR A 44 -13.90 -15.12 6.55
C THR A 44 -14.29 -13.75 7.10
N GLY A 45 -13.35 -12.80 7.16
CA GLY A 45 -13.62 -11.42 7.54
C GLY A 45 -14.68 -10.76 6.64
N VAL A 46 -14.54 -10.90 5.32
CA VAL A 46 -15.51 -10.36 4.33
C VAL A 46 -16.90 -10.94 4.56
N PHE A 47 -16.99 -12.25 4.76
CA PHE A 47 -18.25 -12.95 4.99
C PHE A 47 -18.91 -12.52 6.30
N VAL A 48 -18.14 -12.40 7.38
CA VAL A 48 -18.61 -11.94 8.69
C VAL A 48 -19.14 -10.50 8.59
N VAL A 49 -18.41 -9.60 7.94
CA VAL A 49 -18.83 -8.21 7.75
C VAL A 49 -20.10 -8.13 6.90
N ARG A 50 -20.17 -8.89 5.79
CA ARG A 50 -21.36 -8.92 4.92
C ARG A 50 -22.61 -9.40 5.69
N ARG A 51 -22.48 -10.38 6.58
CA ARG A 51 -23.59 -10.87 7.43
C ARG A 51 -24.02 -9.86 8.48
N ARG A 52 -23.07 -9.13 9.08
CA ARG A 52 -23.35 -8.19 10.19
C ARG A 52 -23.80 -6.80 9.72
N HIS A 53 -23.33 -6.37 8.55
CA HIS A 53 -23.62 -5.05 8.01
C HIS A 53 -24.19 -5.14 6.58
N PRO A 54 -25.40 -5.71 6.39
CA PRO A 54 -25.98 -5.88 5.05
C PRO A 54 -26.16 -4.58 4.29
N SER A 55 -26.40 -3.47 4.99
CA SER A 55 -26.57 -2.13 4.41
C SER A 55 -25.27 -1.48 3.95
N ARG A 56 -24.11 -1.98 4.40
CA ARG A 56 -22.76 -1.49 4.03
C ARG A 56 -21.80 -2.66 3.85
N PRO A 57 -21.98 -3.48 2.80
CA PRO A 57 -21.13 -4.64 2.56
C PRO A 57 -19.69 -4.22 2.27
N TRP A 58 -18.76 -5.14 2.49
CA TRP A 58 -17.36 -4.93 2.14
C TRP A 58 -17.21 -4.77 0.62
N PRO A 59 -16.55 -3.71 0.12
CA PRO A 59 -16.40 -3.49 -1.31
C PRO A 59 -15.59 -4.60 -2.00
N TRP A 60 -16.10 -5.14 -3.10
CA TRP A 60 -15.47 -6.25 -3.82
C TRP A 60 -14.07 -5.92 -4.35
N TRP A 61 -13.84 -4.68 -4.79
CA TRP A 61 -12.55 -4.23 -5.31
C TRP A 61 -11.43 -4.31 -4.26
N ARG A 62 -11.76 -4.18 -2.97
CA ARG A 62 -10.77 -4.37 -1.88
C ARG A 62 -10.34 -5.82 -1.76
N THR A 63 -11.29 -6.72 -1.95
CA THR A 63 -11.00 -8.16 -1.98
C THR A 63 -10.12 -8.47 -3.18
N LEU A 64 -10.45 -7.94 -4.36
CA LEU A 64 -9.61 -8.10 -5.56
C LEU A 64 -8.19 -7.55 -5.34
N ALA A 65 -8.05 -6.35 -4.76
CA ALA A 65 -6.74 -5.76 -4.47
C ALA A 65 -5.91 -6.61 -3.48
N PHE A 66 -6.54 -7.12 -2.42
CA PHE A 66 -5.88 -8.01 -1.47
C PHE A 66 -5.37 -9.29 -2.13
N PHE A 67 -6.21 -9.95 -2.93
CA PHE A 67 -5.83 -11.17 -3.64
C PHE A 67 -4.80 -10.90 -4.75
N ALA A 68 -4.85 -9.74 -5.42
CA ALA A 68 -3.81 -9.32 -6.35
C ALA A 68 -2.47 -9.11 -5.63
N GLY A 69 -2.47 -8.50 -4.45
CA GLY A 69 -1.28 -8.37 -3.60
C GLY A 69 -0.72 -9.72 -3.17
N LEU A 70 -1.59 -10.63 -2.74
CA LEU A 70 -1.21 -11.99 -2.33
C LEU A 70 -0.66 -12.81 -3.51
N ALA A 71 -1.28 -12.71 -4.68
CA ALA A 71 -0.81 -13.37 -5.90
C ALA A 71 0.54 -12.79 -6.37
N THR A 72 0.73 -11.47 -6.27
CA THR A 72 2.01 -10.82 -6.58
C THR A 72 3.09 -11.25 -5.59
N LEU A 73 2.75 -11.39 -4.31
CA LEU A 73 3.67 -11.88 -3.29
C LEU A 73 4.08 -13.33 -3.55
N ALA A 74 3.12 -14.21 -3.84
CA ALA A 74 3.39 -15.60 -4.21
C ALA A 74 4.22 -15.69 -5.50
N PHE A 75 3.92 -14.86 -6.50
CA PHE A 75 4.73 -14.77 -7.70
C PHE A 75 6.16 -14.32 -7.39
N ALA A 76 6.35 -13.30 -6.57
CA ALA A 76 7.69 -12.83 -6.22
C ALA A 76 8.50 -13.83 -5.38
N THR A 77 7.86 -14.74 -4.64
CA THR A 77 8.55 -15.60 -3.64
C THR A 77 8.51 -17.10 -3.94
N GLU A 78 7.67 -17.57 -4.86
CA GLU A 78 7.51 -18.99 -5.18
C GLU A 78 7.57 -19.28 -6.69
N SER A 79 7.66 -18.26 -7.57
CA SER A 79 7.75 -18.47 -9.03
C SER A 79 9.20 -18.56 -9.51
N GLY A 80 9.39 -18.59 -10.83
CA GLY A 80 10.71 -18.51 -11.45
C GLY A 80 11.48 -17.22 -11.16
N LEU A 81 10.88 -16.19 -10.53
CA LEU A 81 11.66 -15.10 -9.92
C LEU A 81 12.50 -15.63 -8.75
N ALA A 82 11.87 -16.33 -7.81
CA ALA A 82 12.51 -16.88 -6.62
C ALA A 82 13.46 -18.05 -6.90
N ALA A 83 13.36 -18.68 -8.07
CA ALA A 83 14.31 -19.72 -8.48
C ALA A 83 15.59 -19.17 -9.13
N TYR A 84 15.59 -17.89 -9.52
CA TYR A 84 16.67 -17.28 -10.30
C TYR A 84 17.23 -15.99 -9.66
N ASP A 85 16.65 -15.50 -8.58
CA ASP A 85 17.13 -14.35 -7.79
C ASP A 85 18.58 -14.56 -7.31
N ASP A 86 18.90 -15.74 -6.80
CA ASP A 86 20.23 -16.12 -6.31
C ASP A 86 21.29 -16.31 -7.43
N LEU A 87 20.87 -16.21 -8.70
CA LEU A 87 21.69 -16.40 -9.88
C LEU A 87 21.86 -15.12 -10.71
N LEU A 88 20.83 -14.27 -10.75
CA LEU A 88 20.72 -13.11 -11.61
C LEU A 88 20.34 -11.88 -10.78
N PHE A 89 21.26 -10.94 -10.65
CA PHE A 89 21.06 -9.73 -9.85
C PHE A 89 19.90 -8.87 -10.36
N TRP A 90 19.65 -8.85 -11.68
CA TRP A 90 18.51 -8.13 -12.25
C TRP A 90 17.16 -8.81 -11.97
N VAL A 91 17.13 -10.15 -11.83
CA VAL A 91 15.92 -10.90 -11.43
C VAL A 91 15.62 -10.60 -9.96
N HIS A 92 16.65 -10.65 -9.13
CA HIS A 92 16.61 -10.23 -7.74
C HIS A 92 16.10 -8.78 -7.59
N MET A 93 16.53 -7.86 -8.46
CA MET A 93 16.02 -6.49 -8.46
C MET A 93 14.51 -6.42 -8.74
N TRP A 94 13.98 -7.17 -9.71
CA TRP A 94 12.54 -7.23 -9.96
C TRP A 94 11.78 -7.76 -8.74
N GLN A 95 12.29 -8.81 -8.11
CA GLN A 95 11.71 -9.40 -6.91
C GLN A 95 11.62 -8.37 -5.78
N HIS A 96 12.70 -7.63 -5.51
CA HIS A 96 12.70 -6.58 -4.50
C HIS A 96 11.78 -5.41 -4.83
N LEU A 97 11.73 -4.94 -6.08
CA LEU A 97 10.78 -3.90 -6.50
C LEU A 97 9.32 -4.35 -6.30
N LEU A 98 9.00 -5.61 -6.60
CA LEU A 98 7.67 -6.16 -6.35
C LEU A 98 7.34 -6.18 -4.84
N LEU A 99 8.26 -6.68 -4.01
CA LEU A 99 8.06 -6.78 -2.56
C LEU A 99 8.00 -5.41 -1.86
N LEU A 100 8.77 -4.43 -2.33
CA LEU A 100 8.87 -3.11 -1.73
C LEU A 100 7.78 -2.15 -2.21
N MET A 101 7.44 -2.20 -3.50
CA MET A 101 6.63 -1.15 -4.15
C MET A 101 5.29 -1.62 -4.68
N VAL A 102 5.10 -2.92 -4.96
CA VAL A 102 3.87 -3.41 -5.61
C VAL A 102 2.98 -4.17 -4.63
N VAL A 103 3.53 -5.14 -3.90
CA VAL A 103 2.78 -5.92 -2.91
C VAL A 103 2.18 -5.03 -1.82
N PRO A 104 2.94 -4.13 -1.17
CA PRO A 104 2.41 -3.34 -0.06
C PRO A 104 1.19 -2.48 -0.40
N PRO A 105 1.18 -1.64 -1.47
CA PRO A 105 0.00 -0.85 -1.80
C PRO A 105 -1.22 -1.73 -2.15
N LEU A 106 -1.02 -2.87 -2.85
CA LEU A 106 -2.12 -3.79 -3.15
C LEU A 106 -2.75 -4.37 -1.87
N LEU A 107 -1.93 -4.82 -0.92
CA LEU A 107 -2.40 -5.31 0.38
C LEU A 107 -3.09 -4.19 1.19
N LEU A 108 -2.55 -2.98 1.20
CA LEU A 108 -3.11 -1.82 1.90
C LEU A 108 -4.45 -1.36 1.32
N LEU A 109 -4.64 -1.44 0.00
CA LEU A 109 -5.93 -1.19 -0.65
C LEU A 109 -6.99 -2.20 -0.21
N GLY A 110 -6.55 -3.43 0.09
CA GLY A 110 -7.35 -4.47 0.71
C GLY A 110 -7.81 -4.17 2.13
N GLN A 111 -7.18 -3.22 2.85
CA GLN A 111 -7.49 -2.81 4.23
C GLN A 111 -7.70 -3.99 5.21
N PRO A 112 -6.76 -4.93 5.28
CA PRO A 112 -6.90 -6.11 6.14
C PRO A 112 -7.11 -5.75 7.61
N MET A 113 -6.47 -4.71 8.14
CA MET A 113 -6.63 -4.35 9.55
C MET A 113 -8.01 -3.73 9.83
N THR A 114 -8.53 -2.91 8.93
CA THR A 114 -9.90 -2.38 9.03
C THR A 114 -10.93 -3.51 8.97
N LEU A 115 -10.72 -4.48 8.05
CA LEU A 115 -11.58 -5.65 7.94
C LEU A 115 -11.57 -6.47 9.24
N LEU A 116 -10.39 -6.69 9.82
CA LEU A 116 -10.23 -7.38 11.09
C LEU A 116 -10.98 -6.68 12.23
N VAL A 117 -10.84 -5.35 12.32
CA VAL A 117 -11.55 -4.54 13.32
C VAL A 117 -13.07 -4.64 13.14
N HIS A 118 -13.59 -4.57 11.90
CA HIS A 118 -15.03 -4.70 11.62
C HIS A 118 -15.57 -6.13 11.85
N ALA A 119 -14.76 -7.16 11.61
CA ALA A 119 -15.13 -8.54 11.86
C ALA A 119 -15.08 -8.92 13.36
N SER A 120 -14.24 -8.24 14.14
CA SER A 120 -14.04 -8.52 15.57
C SER A 120 -15.26 -8.18 16.45
N ARG A 121 -15.32 -8.75 17.67
CA ARG A 121 -16.28 -8.44 18.73
C ARG A 121 -15.55 -8.04 20.00
N ASN A 122 -16.24 -7.44 20.96
CA ASN A 122 -15.68 -7.24 22.30
C ASN A 122 -15.38 -8.61 22.95
N PRO A 123 -14.23 -8.80 23.63
CA PRO A 123 -13.22 -7.79 23.97
C PRO A 123 -12.13 -7.54 22.90
N VAL A 124 -11.99 -8.42 21.90
CA VAL A 124 -10.96 -8.38 20.84
C VAL A 124 -10.96 -7.05 20.09
N HIS A 125 -12.14 -6.52 19.77
CA HIS A 125 -12.30 -5.23 19.09
C HIS A 125 -11.61 -4.08 19.84
N ARG A 126 -11.85 -3.97 21.16
CA ARG A 126 -11.21 -2.96 22.01
C ARG A 126 -9.70 -3.15 22.12
N TRP A 127 -9.25 -4.40 22.19
CA TRP A 127 -7.82 -4.71 22.23
C TRP A 127 -7.12 -4.31 20.92
N LEU A 128 -7.68 -4.66 19.76
CA LEU A 128 -7.16 -4.28 18.45
C LEU A 128 -7.05 -2.75 18.31
N LEU A 129 -8.12 -2.02 18.62
CA LEU A 129 -8.08 -0.55 18.58
C LEU A 129 -7.05 0.04 19.54
N ARG A 130 -6.84 -0.57 20.71
CA ARG A 130 -5.80 -0.13 21.66
C ARG A 130 -4.40 -0.34 21.10
N VAL A 131 -4.12 -1.50 20.50
CA VAL A 131 -2.83 -1.79 19.86
C VAL A 131 -2.57 -0.84 18.70
N MET A 132 -3.55 -0.64 17.82
CA MET A 132 -3.41 0.26 16.66
C MET A 132 -3.25 1.74 17.04
N ARG A 133 -3.75 2.14 18.21
CA ARG A 133 -3.58 3.49 18.76
C ARG A 133 -2.42 3.61 19.76
N SER A 134 -1.61 2.57 19.91
CA SER A 134 -0.45 2.58 20.81
C SER A 134 0.62 3.58 20.34
N PRO A 135 1.44 4.13 21.25
CA PRO A 135 2.53 5.03 20.87
C PRO A 135 3.55 4.32 19.96
N VAL A 136 3.78 3.02 20.14
CA VAL A 136 4.68 2.23 19.30
C VAL A 136 4.19 2.20 17.86
N VAL A 137 2.93 1.85 17.62
CA VAL A 137 2.34 1.90 16.27
C VAL A 137 2.32 3.33 15.75
N SER A 138 2.08 4.33 16.59
CA SER A 138 2.17 5.74 16.18
C SER A 138 3.57 6.13 15.74
N VAL A 139 4.65 5.63 16.35
CA VAL A 139 6.02 5.93 15.91
C VAL A 139 6.34 5.17 14.62
N LEU A 140 6.05 3.87 14.57
CA LEU A 140 6.35 3.04 13.39
C LEU A 140 5.61 3.50 12.13
N THR A 141 4.39 4.00 12.28
CA THR A 141 3.56 4.50 11.15
C THR A 141 3.78 5.98 10.85
N PHE A 142 4.76 6.62 11.50
CA PHE A 142 5.13 8.00 11.19
C PHE A 142 5.76 8.05 9.78
N PRO A 143 5.35 8.98 8.89
CA PRO A 143 5.79 8.99 7.49
C PRO A 143 7.31 9.04 7.30
N LEU A 144 8.04 9.76 8.16
CA LEU A 144 9.50 9.80 8.09
C LEU A 144 10.15 8.49 8.51
N VAL A 145 9.53 7.72 9.42
CA VAL A 145 10.01 6.38 9.77
C VAL A 145 9.82 5.43 8.59
N GLY A 146 8.67 5.48 7.92
CA GLY A 146 8.43 4.72 6.68
C GLY A 146 9.44 5.08 5.59
N PHE A 147 9.66 6.38 5.34
CA PHE A 147 10.64 6.83 4.36
C PHE A 147 12.09 6.48 4.72
N ALA A 148 12.47 6.58 5.99
CA ALA A 148 13.77 6.14 6.46
C ALA A 148 13.94 4.62 6.33
N ALA A 149 12.93 3.84 6.68
CA ALA A 149 12.94 2.39 6.52
C ALA A 149 13.12 2.00 5.04
N TYR A 150 12.38 2.64 4.14
CA TYR A 150 12.55 2.48 2.69
C TYR A 150 13.98 2.80 2.26
N THR A 151 14.47 4.00 2.58
CA THR A 151 15.81 4.47 2.19
C THR A 151 16.91 3.55 2.71
N VAL A 152 16.85 3.17 3.99
CA VAL A 152 17.82 2.27 4.62
C VAL A 152 17.79 0.91 3.96
N THR A 153 16.59 0.36 3.70
CA THR A 153 16.45 -0.94 3.01
C THR A 153 17.17 -0.90 1.67
N VAL A 154 16.85 0.11 0.84
CA VAL A 154 17.41 0.25 -0.51
C VAL A 154 18.93 0.46 -0.48
N VAL A 155 19.43 1.35 0.36
CA VAL A 155 20.87 1.68 0.41
C VAL A 155 21.69 0.55 1.01
N VAL A 156 21.23 -0.06 2.12
CA VAL A 156 22.01 -1.10 2.81
C VAL A 156 22.12 -2.34 1.94
N THR A 157 21.03 -2.79 1.35
CA THR A 157 21.02 -4.02 0.55
C THR A 157 21.87 -3.88 -0.71
N HIS A 158 21.85 -2.72 -1.38
CA HIS A 158 22.51 -2.59 -2.69
C HIS A 158 23.87 -1.91 -2.68
N LEU A 159 24.22 -1.13 -1.65
CA LEU A 159 25.49 -0.38 -1.59
C LEU A 159 26.45 -0.90 -0.51
N THR A 160 26.15 -2.05 0.10
CA THR A 160 27.01 -2.69 1.11
C THR A 160 27.20 -4.17 0.82
N ASP A 161 28.07 -4.84 1.58
CA ASP A 161 28.33 -6.28 1.46
C ASP A 161 27.14 -7.18 1.88
N PHE A 162 25.99 -6.59 2.23
CA PHE A 162 24.80 -7.32 2.69
C PHE A 162 24.38 -8.43 1.71
N MET A 163 24.43 -8.17 0.39
CA MET A 163 24.09 -9.19 -0.61
C MET A 163 24.96 -10.45 -0.55
N ASN A 164 26.23 -10.33 -0.20
CA ASN A 164 27.09 -11.50 -0.07
C ASN A 164 26.63 -12.39 1.10
N VAL A 165 26.09 -11.79 2.17
CA VAL A 165 25.53 -12.52 3.30
C VAL A 165 24.22 -13.19 2.92
N VAL A 166 23.32 -12.45 2.26
CA VAL A 166 22.04 -12.97 1.74
C VAL A 166 22.25 -14.23 0.91
N LEU A 167 23.16 -14.18 -0.05
CA LEU A 167 23.41 -15.29 -0.98
C LEU A 167 24.06 -16.51 -0.32
N THR A 168 24.70 -16.34 0.84
CA THR A 168 25.41 -17.42 1.54
C THR A 168 24.61 -18.03 2.68
N ASP A 169 23.61 -17.32 3.21
CA ASP A 169 22.74 -17.78 4.29
C ASP A 169 21.26 -17.69 3.88
N PRO A 170 20.61 -18.84 3.58
CA PRO A 170 19.19 -18.88 3.22
C PRO A 170 18.26 -18.24 4.25
N PHE A 171 18.62 -18.26 5.55
CA PHE A 171 17.81 -17.62 6.58
C PHE A 171 17.85 -16.09 6.47
N VAL A 172 19.00 -15.54 6.10
CA VAL A 172 19.14 -14.09 5.87
C VAL A 172 18.39 -13.67 4.62
N HIS A 173 18.39 -14.51 3.57
CA HIS A 173 17.58 -14.28 2.37
C HIS A 173 16.07 -14.24 2.66
N ASP A 174 15.55 -15.21 3.43
CA ASP A 174 14.15 -15.17 3.86
C ASP A 174 13.83 -13.94 4.71
N LEU A 175 14.75 -13.55 5.59
CA LEU A 175 14.59 -12.37 6.43
C LEU A 175 14.61 -11.07 5.62
N GLU A 176 15.41 -11.01 4.56
CA GLU A 176 15.45 -9.90 3.61
C GLU A 176 14.08 -9.73 2.94
N HIS A 177 13.43 -10.80 2.47
CA HIS A 177 12.08 -10.70 1.91
C HIS A 177 11.07 -10.10 2.88
N VAL A 178 11.11 -10.54 4.14
CA VAL A 178 10.25 -9.99 5.20
C VAL A 178 10.60 -8.52 5.46
N TRP A 179 11.89 -8.17 5.47
CA TRP A 179 12.34 -6.79 5.62
C TRP A 179 11.77 -5.91 4.51
N TYR A 180 11.97 -6.27 3.24
CA TYR A 180 11.47 -5.49 2.09
C TYR A 180 9.97 -5.27 2.17
N LEU A 181 9.22 -6.34 2.40
CA LEU A 181 7.77 -6.26 2.53
C LEU A 181 7.36 -5.35 3.70
N ALA A 182 8.04 -5.44 4.85
CA ALA A 182 7.76 -4.62 6.02
C ALA A 182 8.09 -3.13 5.78
N ALA A 183 9.26 -2.83 5.19
CA ALA A 183 9.68 -1.47 4.87
C ALA A 183 8.71 -0.82 3.88
N GLY A 184 8.33 -1.54 2.83
CA GLY A 184 7.36 -1.08 1.85
C GLY A 184 5.97 -0.86 2.48
N TYR A 185 5.52 -1.78 3.33
CA TYR A 185 4.26 -1.64 4.04
C TYR A 185 4.24 -0.41 4.94
N LEU A 186 5.30 -0.19 5.74
CA LEU A 186 5.42 0.99 6.60
C LEU A 186 5.46 2.30 5.80
N TYR A 187 6.14 2.30 4.66
CA TYR A 187 6.23 3.46 3.79
C TYR A 187 4.88 3.82 3.13
N PHE A 188 4.19 2.85 2.53
CA PHE A 188 2.93 3.10 1.83
C PHE A 188 1.72 3.25 2.75
N LEU A 189 1.78 2.78 3.99
CA LEU A 189 0.66 2.81 4.94
C LEU A 189 0.11 4.23 5.20
N PRO A 190 0.90 5.28 5.50
CA PRO A 190 0.38 6.65 5.62
C PRO A 190 0.06 7.32 4.27
N LEU A 191 0.55 6.78 3.15
CA LEU A 191 0.40 7.36 1.81
C LEU A 191 -0.88 6.90 1.11
N ILE A 192 -1.19 5.61 1.21
CA ILE A 192 -2.31 4.96 0.49
C ILE A 192 -3.29 4.31 1.47
N GLY A 193 -2.77 3.79 2.59
CA GLY A 193 -3.57 3.11 3.59
C GLY A 193 -4.64 4.01 4.17
N ARG A 194 -5.84 3.43 4.40
CA ARG A 194 -6.89 4.06 5.22
C ARG A 194 -7.21 3.22 6.44
N GLU A 195 -6.20 2.51 6.92
CA GLU A 195 -6.27 1.76 8.17
C GLU A 195 -6.41 2.73 9.35
N PRO A 196 -6.92 2.27 10.51
CA PRO A 196 -7.11 3.13 11.67
C PRO A 196 -5.78 3.45 12.39
N ILE A 197 -4.90 4.17 11.68
CA ILE A 197 -3.67 4.77 12.18
C ILE A 197 -3.89 6.23 12.61
N ARG A 198 -2.96 6.76 13.41
CA ARG A 198 -3.03 8.14 13.90
C ARG A 198 -2.76 9.17 12.80
N TRP A 199 -1.82 8.89 11.91
CA TRP A 199 -1.34 9.85 10.91
C TRP A 199 -2.22 9.86 9.68
N ARG A 200 -2.60 11.06 9.23
CA ARG A 200 -3.32 11.28 7.98
C ARG A 200 -2.62 12.40 7.23
N LEU A 201 -2.00 12.05 6.12
CA LEU A 201 -1.28 13.01 5.29
C LEU A 201 -2.26 13.73 4.36
N THR A 202 -1.95 14.99 4.06
CA THR A 202 -2.65 15.71 2.99
C THR A 202 -2.20 15.16 1.64
N PHE A 203 -3.06 15.25 0.63
CA PHE A 203 -2.73 14.76 -0.71
C PHE A 203 -1.41 15.30 -1.27
N PRO A 204 -1.09 16.61 -1.18
CA PRO A 204 0.22 17.12 -1.62
C PRO A 204 1.39 16.49 -0.85
N THR A 205 1.24 16.26 0.46
CA THR A 205 2.26 15.60 1.27
C THR A 205 2.47 14.15 0.84
N GLN A 206 1.40 13.43 0.48
CA GLN A 206 1.50 12.06 -0.04
C GLN A 206 2.29 12.02 -1.34
N LEU A 207 1.99 12.91 -2.30
CA LEU A 207 2.72 13.02 -3.56
C LEU A 207 4.20 13.38 -3.31
N PHE A 208 4.47 14.30 -2.39
CA PHE A 208 5.83 14.67 -2.03
C PHE A 208 6.63 13.48 -1.52
N PHE A 209 6.07 12.67 -0.60
CA PHE A 209 6.77 11.49 -0.10
C PHE A 209 7.00 10.44 -1.16
N LEU A 210 6.01 10.19 -2.05
CA LEU A 210 6.17 9.29 -3.21
C LEU A 210 7.30 9.78 -4.12
N PHE A 211 7.32 11.07 -4.45
CA PHE A 211 8.39 11.68 -5.23
C PHE A 211 9.75 11.58 -4.52
N LEU A 212 9.80 11.74 -3.20
CA LEU A 212 11.04 11.73 -2.42
C LEU A 212 11.74 10.36 -2.41
N ALA A 213 11.01 9.26 -2.63
CA ALA A 213 11.60 7.93 -2.76
C ALA A 213 12.31 7.73 -4.12
N MET A 214 11.85 8.38 -5.20
CA MET A 214 12.40 8.20 -6.55
C MET A 214 13.91 8.53 -6.63
N PRO A 215 14.41 9.65 -6.05
CA PRO A 215 15.84 9.89 -6.00
C PRO A 215 16.64 8.79 -5.31
N VAL A 216 16.09 8.11 -4.30
CA VAL A 216 16.79 7.03 -3.60
C VAL A 216 17.08 5.88 -4.57
N ASP A 217 16.07 5.47 -5.33
CA ASP A 217 16.18 4.40 -6.32
C ASP A 217 17.05 4.84 -7.51
N THR A 218 16.88 6.08 -7.98
CA THR A 218 17.70 6.68 -9.04
C THR A 218 19.18 6.70 -8.66
N PHE A 219 19.54 7.27 -7.50
CA PHE A 219 20.94 7.40 -7.10
C PHE A 219 21.57 6.03 -6.88
N THR A 220 20.86 5.12 -6.22
CA THR A 220 21.36 3.76 -5.96
C THR A 220 21.57 3.00 -7.27
N GLY A 221 20.59 3.05 -8.19
CA GLY A 221 20.70 2.41 -9.50
C GLY A 221 21.81 3.00 -10.37
N VAL A 222 22.01 4.33 -10.34
CA VAL A 222 23.11 5.00 -11.05
C VAL A 222 24.47 4.60 -10.49
N VAL A 223 24.61 4.47 -9.17
CA VAL A 223 25.85 3.99 -8.54
C VAL A 223 26.18 2.58 -9.04
N LEU A 224 25.20 1.68 -9.06
CA LEU A 224 25.38 0.32 -9.58
C LEU A 224 25.78 0.33 -11.07
N LEU A 225 25.11 1.13 -11.89
CA LEU A 225 25.41 1.31 -13.32
C LEU A 225 26.82 1.84 -13.59
N GLN A 226 27.36 2.68 -12.71
CA GLN A 226 28.67 3.29 -12.86
C GLN A 226 29.80 2.46 -12.23
N THR A 227 29.47 1.37 -11.54
CA THR A 227 30.45 0.52 -10.88
C THR A 227 31.26 -0.25 -11.93
N ASN A 228 32.59 -0.26 -11.81
CA ASN A 228 33.50 -0.88 -12.79
C ASN A 228 34.08 -2.23 -12.33
N TYR A 229 33.59 -2.76 -11.22
CA TYR A 229 33.99 -4.04 -10.63
C TYR A 229 32.75 -4.74 -10.04
N GLU A 230 32.82 -6.04 -9.78
CA GLU A 230 31.72 -6.79 -9.17
C GLU A 230 31.78 -6.64 -7.63
N PRO A 231 30.87 -5.89 -6.98
CA PRO A 231 30.84 -5.75 -5.52
C PRO A 231 30.31 -7.01 -4.81
N PHE A 232 29.70 -7.95 -5.53
CA PHE A 232 29.09 -9.15 -4.97
C PHE A 232 29.76 -10.43 -5.49
N PRO A 233 30.96 -10.78 -4.99
CA PRO A 233 31.67 -12.00 -5.38
C PRO A 233 30.86 -13.29 -5.25
N ALA A 234 29.84 -13.31 -4.37
CA ALA A 234 28.98 -14.48 -4.19
C ALA A 234 28.20 -14.88 -5.46
N TYR A 235 28.00 -13.99 -6.43
CA TYR A 235 27.40 -14.32 -7.74
C TYR A 235 28.39 -14.98 -8.72
N ILE A 236 29.70 -14.84 -8.50
CA ILE A 236 30.72 -15.31 -9.43
C ILE A 236 30.75 -16.85 -9.44
N GLY A 237 30.60 -17.44 -10.63
CA GLY A 237 30.69 -18.89 -10.83
C GLY A 237 29.42 -19.68 -10.50
N ARG A 238 28.33 -19.02 -10.07
CA ARG A 238 27.02 -19.68 -9.86
C ARG A 238 26.34 -20.13 -11.15
N ARG A 239 26.69 -19.49 -12.27
CA ARG A 239 26.15 -19.80 -13.60
C ARG A 239 27.23 -19.73 -14.68
N THR A 240 27.04 -20.51 -15.75
CA THR A 240 27.91 -20.56 -16.93
C THR A 240 27.30 -19.88 -18.16
N TRP A 241 26.09 -19.34 -18.02
CA TRP A 241 25.28 -18.76 -19.08
C TRP A 241 24.76 -17.38 -18.68
N GLY A 242 24.29 -16.61 -19.66
CA GLY A 242 23.77 -15.26 -19.45
C GLY A 242 24.86 -14.17 -19.45
N PRO A 243 24.53 -12.93 -19.05
CA PRO A 243 25.48 -11.81 -19.00
C PRO A 243 26.59 -12.07 -17.97
N THR A 244 27.71 -11.36 -18.09
CA THR A 244 28.75 -11.38 -17.05
C THR A 244 28.19 -10.80 -15.74
N PRO A 245 28.72 -11.15 -14.55
CA PRO A 245 28.22 -10.59 -13.29
C PRO A 245 28.16 -9.05 -13.29
N LEU A 246 29.17 -8.40 -13.86
CA LEU A 246 29.21 -6.94 -13.96
C LEU A 246 28.11 -6.37 -14.88
N ASP A 247 27.88 -6.99 -16.05
CA ASP A 247 26.79 -6.57 -16.95
C ASP A 247 25.41 -6.82 -16.31
N ASP A 248 25.30 -7.89 -15.51
CA ASP A 248 24.11 -8.25 -14.75
C ASP A 248 23.80 -7.23 -13.64
N LEU A 249 24.84 -6.78 -12.95
CA LEU A 249 24.80 -5.70 -11.96
C LEU A 249 24.30 -4.41 -12.61
N HIS A 250 24.85 -4.05 -13.78
CA HIS A 250 24.41 -2.87 -14.53
C HIS A 250 22.94 -2.97 -14.95
N ALA A 251 22.50 -4.13 -15.42
CA ALA A 251 21.10 -4.38 -15.74
C ALA A 251 20.20 -4.22 -14.51
N GLY A 252 20.61 -4.76 -13.36
CA GLY A 252 19.91 -4.57 -12.09
C GLY A 252 19.86 -3.10 -11.66
N GLY A 253 20.96 -2.36 -11.78
CA GLY A 253 21.00 -0.92 -11.53
C GLY A 253 20.07 -0.10 -12.44
N ALA A 254 20.00 -0.45 -13.73
CA ALA A 254 19.06 0.16 -14.66
C ALA A 254 17.59 -0.14 -14.31
N ILE A 255 17.28 -1.38 -13.92
CA ILE A 255 15.93 -1.78 -13.51
C ILE A 255 15.55 -1.06 -12.21
N MET A 256 16.44 -1.03 -11.22
CA MET A 256 16.24 -0.33 -9.96
C MET A 256 15.84 1.12 -10.19
N TRP A 257 16.60 1.83 -11.03
CA TRP A 257 16.32 3.21 -11.36
C TRP A 257 15.04 3.35 -12.18
N ILE A 258 15.00 2.79 -13.39
CA ILE A 258 13.95 3.09 -14.37
C ILE A 258 12.62 2.45 -13.95
N ALA A 259 12.64 1.18 -13.54
CA ALA A 259 11.42 0.49 -13.14
C ALA A 259 10.93 0.96 -11.77
N GLY A 260 11.83 1.22 -10.81
CA GLY A 260 11.47 1.78 -9.51
C GLY A 260 10.76 3.12 -9.63
N ASP A 261 11.36 4.06 -10.38
CA ASP A 261 10.75 5.36 -10.69
C ASP A 261 9.42 5.20 -11.44
N ALA A 262 9.36 4.31 -12.45
CA ALA A 262 8.13 4.10 -13.20
C ALA A 262 6.99 3.58 -12.30
N ILE A 263 7.27 2.63 -11.40
CA ILE A 263 6.28 2.11 -10.45
C ILE A 263 5.79 3.23 -9.53
N MET A 264 6.70 4.01 -8.96
CA MET A 264 6.35 5.11 -8.06
C MET A 264 5.51 6.18 -8.77
N LEU A 265 5.82 6.48 -10.03
CA LEU A 265 5.06 7.40 -10.86
C LEU A 265 3.65 6.84 -11.17
N VAL A 266 3.52 5.55 -11.48
CA VAL A 266 2.22 4.89 -11.67
C VAL A 266 1.37 4.97 -10.41
N VAL A 267 1.96 4.70 -9.23
CA VAL A 267 1.28 4.82 -7.95
C VAL A 267 0.83 6.26 -7.69
N MET A 268 1.68 7.23 -7.99
CA MET A 268 1.38 8.65 -7.86
C MET A 268 0.22 9.09 -8.77
N VAL A 269 0.23 8.67 -10.04
CA VAL A 269 -0.87 8.91 -10.99
C VAL A 269 -2.16 8.25 -10.51
N ALA A 270 -2.09 7.00 -10.04
CA ALA A 270 -3.26 6.29 -9.51
C ALA A 270 -3.86 7.03 -8.30
N LEU A 271 -3.01 7.54 -7.40
CA LEU A 271 -3.45 8.33 -6.25
C LEU A 271 -4.14 9.63 -6.70
N CYS A 272 -3.56 10.35 -7.67
CA CYS A 272 -4.17 11.53 -8.29
C CYS A 272 -5.56 11.22 -8.87
N VAL A 273 -5.68 10.15 -9.65
CA VAL A 273 -6.96 9.73 -10.26
C VAL A 273 -8.00 9.43 -9.19
N VAL A 274 -7.65 8.68 -8.15
CA VAL A 274 -8.58 8.34 -7.06
C VAL A 274 -9.06 9.59 -6.31
N VAL A 275 -8.17 10.53 -6.01
CA VAL A 275 -8.51 11.76 -5.29
C VAL A 275 -9.39 12.69 -6.14
N ILE A 276 -9.04 12.88 -7.41
CA ILE A 276 -9.81 13.73 -8.34
C ILE A 276 -11.20 13.13 -8.60
N SER A 277 -11.29 11.83 -8.89
CA SER A 277 -12.57 11.14 -9.12
C SER A 277 -13.46 11.18 -7.87
N GLY A 278 -12.86 11.10 -6.68
CA GLY A 278 -13.58 11.23 -5.42
C GLY A 278 -14.20 12.62 -5.21
N ARG A 279 -13.47 13.69 -5.55
CA ARG A 279 -13.99 15.07 -5.47
C ARG A 279 -15.13 15.30 -6.46
N ARG A 280 -14.97 14.85 -7.71
CA ARG A 280 -16.03 14.93 -8.74
C ARG A 280 -17.31 14.21 -8.30
N GLY A 281 -17.20 13.05 -7.66
CA GLY A 281 -18.36 12.33 -7.14
C GLY A 281 -19.15 13.10 -6.08
N ILE A 282 -18.46 13.83 -5.21
CA ILE A 282 -19.09 14.68 -4.17
C ILE A 282 -19.79 15.88 -4.81
N GLU A 283 -19.14 16.53 -5.78
CA GLU A 283 -19.72 17.67 -6.52
C GLU A 283 -20.99 17.27 -7.27
N VAL A 284 -20.96 16.16 -8.02
CA VAL A 284 -22.14 15.63 -8.73
C VAL A 284 -23.25 15.25 -7.75
N GLY A 285 -22.92 14.66 -6.60
CA GLY A 285 -23.91 14.34 -5.57
C GLY A 285 -24.61 15.58 -5.02
N ARG A 286 -23.86 16.64 -4.72
CA ARG A 286 -24.41 17.93 -4.28
C ARG A 286 -25.30 18.57 -5.35
N TRP A 287 -24.87 18.53 -6.60
CA TRP A 287 -25.64 19.04 -7.74
C TRP A 287 -26.95 18.27 -7.96
N LEU A 288 -26.93 16.94 -7.83
CA LEU A 288 -28.15 16.12 -7.90
C LEU A 288 -29.10 16.43 -6.74
N GLU A 289 -28.57 16.66 -5.54
CA GLU A 289 -29.38 17.00 -4.37
C GLU A 289 -30.01 18.39 -4.50
N SER A 290 -29.30 19.37 -5.07
CA SER A 290 -29.89 20.68 -5.38
C SER A 290 -31.02 20.57 -6.40
N LEU A 291 -30.88 19.73 -7.43
CA LEU A 291 -31.96 19.49 -8.40
C LEU A 291 -33.17 18.80 -7.78
N ARG A 292 -32.96 17.84 -6.86
CA ARG A 292 -34.06 17.22 -6.11
C ARG A 292 -34.77 18.25 -5.25
N ALA A 293 -34.02 19.06 -4.49
CA ALA A 293 -34.58 20.10 -3.66
C ALA A 293 -35.40 21.10 -4.48
N GLU A 294 -34.92 21.51 -5.66
CA GLU A 294 -35.65 22.40 -6.56
C GLU A 294 -36.93 21.75 -7.12
N ARG A 295 -36.88 20.47 -7.52
CA ARG A 295 -38.07 19.73 -7.96
C ARG A 295 -39.08 19.52 -6.84
N PHE A 296 -38.64 19.20 -5.63
CA PHE A 296 -39.51 19.07 -4.47
C PHE A 296 -40.16 20.41 -4.12
N ALA A 297 -39.42 21.52 -4.17
CA ALA A 297 -39.97 22.85 -3.97
C ALA A 297 -41.00 23.22 -5.06
N ALA A 298 -40.76 22.86 -6.33
CA ALA A 298 -41.71 23.08 -7.42
C ALA A 298 -42.99 22.24 -7.27
N LEU A 299 -42.88 21.00 -6.77
CA LEU A 299 -44.02 20.11 -6.52
C LEU A 299 -44.79 20.48 -5.24
N ALA A 300 -44.10 20.91 -4.19
CA ALA A 300 -44.69 21.41 -2.95
C ALA A 300 -45.29 22.82 -3.13
N GLY A 301 -44.78 23.60 -4.07
CA GLY A 301 -45.30 24.91 -4.49
C GLY A 301 -46.47 24.84 -5.48
N GLY A 302 -47.05 23.66 -5.71
CA GLY A 302 -48.23 23.45 -6.56
C GLY A 302 -49.55 24.04 -6.02
N GLY A 303 -49.50 24.91 -5.00
CA GLY A 303 -50.66 25.60 -4.46
C GLY A 303 -50.33 27.05 -4.11
N SER A 304 -50.98 27.98 -4.82
CA SER A 304 -50.95 29.45 -4.71
C SER A 304 -49.67 30.15 -5.19
N GLY A 305 -49.82 30.85 -6.32
CA GLY A 305 -48.80 31.71 -6.88
C GLY A 305 -48.61 32.97 -6.05
N GLU A 306 -47.37 33.22 -5.64
CA GLU A 306 -46.85 34.55 -5.39
C GLU A 306 -45.37 34.54 -5.81
N SER A 307 -45.04 35.39 -6.79
CA SER A 307 -43.70 35.51 -7.36
C SER A 307 -42.74 36.05 -6.31
N MET A 308 -41.99 35.15 -5.68
CA MET A 308 -40.96 35.52 -4.72
C MET A 308 -39.71 35.99 -5.49
N SER A 309 -39.52 37.31 -5.55
CA SER A 309 -38.38 37.98 -6.21
C SER A 309 -37.03 37.34 -5.85
N THR A 310 -36.11 37.30 -6.82
CA THR A 310 -34.73 36.80 -6.68
C THR A 310 -33.99 37.39 -5.47
N ALA A 311 -34.34 38.62 -5.06
CA ALA A 311 -33.81 39.26 -3.85
C ALA A 311 -34.31 38.63 -2.54
N SER A 312 -35.57 38.15 -2.51
CA SER A 312 -36.12 37.39 -1.38
C SER A 312 -35.52 35.99 -1.29
N ARG A 313 -35.26 35.34 -2.44
CA ARG A 313 -34.57 34.04 -2.52
C ARG A 313 -33.13 34.12 -2.02
N ALA A 314 -32.37 35.14 -2.43
CA ALA A 314 -31.01 35.39 -1.92
C ALA A 314 -31.01 35.68 -0.42
N ARG A 315 -31.96 36.50 0.07
CA ARG A 315 -32.09 36.84 1.50
C ARG A 315 -32.51 35.63 2.37
N ARG A 316 -33.27 34.68 1.83
CA ARG A 316 -33.59 33.42 2.52
C ARG A 316 -32.40 32.48 2.63
N VAL A 317 -31.60 32.35 1.57
CA VAL A 317 -30.39 31.52 1.60
C VAL A 317 -29.38 32.07 2.62
N THR A 318 -29.15 33.39 2.61
CA THR A 318 -28.26 34.02 3.59
C THR A 318 -28.81 33.92 5.02
N ALA A 319 -30.13 34.04 5.21
CA ALA A 319 -30.74 33.89 6.53
C ALA A 319 -30.64 32.46 7.08
N ASP A 320 -30.78 31.44 6.22
CA ASP A 320 -30.65 30.03 6.61
C ASP A 320 -29.19 29.68 6.97
N ASP A 321 -28.21 30.25 6.23
CA ASP A 321 -26.79 30.12 6.56
C ASP A 321 -26.44 30.81 7.90
N ASP A 322 -26.97 32.01 8.15
CA ASP A 322 -26.77 32.75 9.41
C ASP A 322 -27.44 32.04 10.61
N GLU A 323 -28.61 31.45 10.41
CA GLU A 323 -29.33 30.68 11.45
C GLU A 323 -28.58 29.37 11.78
N GLN A 324 -28.01 28.69 10.78
CA GLN A 324 -27.16 27.52 10.99
C GLN A 324 -25.87 27.89 11.74
N LEU A 325 -25.24 29.02 11.40
CA LEU A 325 -24.08 29.55 12.12
C LEU A 325 -24.41 29.88 13.58
N ALA A 326 -25.55 30.50 13.84
CA ALA A 326 -26.01 30.80 15.20
C ALA A 326 -26.29 29.52 16.01
N ALA A 327 -26.94 28.53 15.41
CA ALA A 327 -27.20 27.23 16.03
C ALA A 327 -25.90 26.46 16.36
N TYR A 328 -24.92 26.52 15.46
CA TYR A 328 -23.60 25.93 15.65
C TYR A 328 -22.81 26.62 16.77
N ASN A 329 -22.83 27.95 16.82
CA ASN A 329 -22.19 28.72 17.90
C ASN A 329 -22.85 28.46 19.26
N ALA A 330 -24.19 28.36 19.32
CA ALA A 330 -24.91 27.99 20.53
C ALA A 330 -24.64 26.56 21.00
N TYR A 331 -24.31 25.65 20.07
CA TYR A 331 -23.85 24.30 20.41
C TYR A 331 -22.42 24.31 20.99
N LEU A 332 -21.51 25.09 20.41
CA LEU A 332 -20.14 25.26 20.93
C LEU A 332 -20.12 25.90 22.31
N ALA A 333 -20.97 26.89 22.57
CA ALA A 333 -21.10 27.52 23.89
C ALA A 333 -21.51 26.50 24.96
N ARG A 334 -22.50 25.63 24.67
CA ARG A 334 -22.94 24.56 25.57
C ARG A 334 -21.85 23.51 25.84
N LEU A 335 -20.99 23.23 24.87
CA LEU A 335 -19.84 22.35 25.08
C LEU A 335 -18.77 23.01 25.97
N HIS A 336 -18.58 24.32 25.85
CA HIS A 336 -17.63 25.06 26.67
C HIS A 336 -18.10 25.16 28.12
N GLU A 337 -19.37 25.47 28.36
CA GLU A 337 -19.98 25.50 29.71
C GLU A 337 -19.87 24.13 30.40
N ARG A 338 -20.17 23.03 29.68
CA ARG A 338 -19.96 21.66 30.21
C ARG A 338 -18.51 21.33 30.53
N SER A 339 -17.55 21.90 29.80
CA SER A 339 -16.12 21.66 30.05
C SER A 339 -15.58 22.42 31.25
N GLU A 340 -16.23 23.52 31.64
CA GLU A 340 -15.90 24.31 32.83
C GLU A 340 -16.59 23.75 34.09
N GLU A 341 -17.77 23.14 33.98
CA GLU A 341 -18.43 22.43 35.10
C GLU A 341 -17.75 21.09 35.48
N GLU A 342 -16.96 20.51 34.58
CA GLU A 342 -16.21 19.26 34.81
C GLU A 342 -14.77 19.49 35.37
N ARG A 343 -14.39 20.74 35.65
CA ARG A 343 -13.13 21.13 36.33
C ARG A 343 -13.38 21.52 37.78
#